data_AF-A0A354XLR2-F1
#
_entry.id   AF-A0A354XLR2-F1
#
_cell.length_a   1.000
_cell.length_b   1.000
_cell.length_c   1.000
_cell.angle_alpha   90.00
_cell.angle_beta   90.00
_cell.angle_gamma   90.00
#
_symmetry.space_group_name_H-M   'P 1'
#
loop_
_entity.id
_entity.type
_entity.pdbx_description
1 polymer ?
#
loop_
_entity_poly.entity_id
_entity_poly.type
_entity_poly.pdbx_seq_one_letter_code
_entity_poly.pdbx_strand_id
1 'polypeptide(L)'
;MRFGFVNNFAAQIVGPLTETATEVELSTGADVIATLLGNADAVSLTLFATDSQGNETKREIVYATAVFGGLVTVERGQEGVNPQTFNPGDGVEARLTAGMLSALSEAGFDADAEQIVIGFNATATGSNATAIGKNATSDGGRAAALGDEATASGSDSVAVGRRASAAGAAGVAVGPNSSAAGGSSVAVGSYAGADHDEATALGADAATYAPKSTAVGVYASTYAEQSFAAGYNSYTYTAGSLALGIYAEVSGEAGIAIGNFVDCTVDGGLRIAGISYLPRQLKFNYDSMGFAPLAAQRASQQVVLESGVIDVTDTGSVGEIAMPANTILLPDALDVVVMESDDAGGAPEIQIGPDDVTPAAYLAATPVAKTAVGGRETHTPLVTDGITALRVAVVTAGTGTAYKIKVVVRGYVMEV
;
A
#
# COMPACT_ATOMS: atom_id res chain seq x y z
N MET A 1 -38.22 -7.56 22.08
CA MET A 1 -38.44 -7.14 23.48
C MET A 1 -37.07 -6.87 24.08
N ARG A 2 -36.81 -5.67 24.62
CA ARG A 2 -35.54 -5.39 25.32
C ARG A 2 -35.68 -5.88 26.76
N PHE A 3 -34.82 -6.81 27.19
CA PHE A 3 -34.81 -7.37 28.54
C PHE A 3 -33.79 -6.66 29.43
N GLY A 4 -34.19 -6.27 30.64
CA GLY A 4 -33.29 -5.78 31.68
C GLY A 4 -32.77 -6.93 32.55
N PHE A 5 -31.51 -6.86 33.00
CA PHE A 5 -30.91 -7.83 33.92
C PHE A 5 -30.58 -7.19 35.28
N VAL A 6 -30.98 -7.84 36.38
CA VAL A 6 -30.44 -7.57 37.72
C VAL A 6 -29.53 -8.74 38.10
N ASN A 7 -28.30 -8.44 38.53
CA ASN A 7 -27.44 -9.45 39.14
C ASN A 7 -27.73 -9.55 40.65
N ASN A 8 -27.82 -10.77 41.18
CA ASN A 8 -27.99 -11.05 42.61
C ASN A 8 -29.31 -10.51 43.22
N PHE A 9 -30.40 -10.54 42.45
CA PHE A 9 -31.73 -10.16 42.93
C PHE A 9 -32.45 -11.34 43.59
N ALA A 10 -32.89 -11.14 44.83
CA ALA A 10 -33.73 -12.08 45.56
C ALA A 10 -34.75 -11.31 46.42
N ALA A 11 -36.00 -11.78 46.43
CA ALA A 11 -37.10 -11.25 47.23
C ALA A 11 -38.05 -12.40 47.63
N GLN A 12 -39.06 -12.08 48.44
CA GLN A 12 -40.13 -13.01 48.81
C GLN A 12 -41.50 -12.44 48.46
N ILE A 13 -42.44 -13.33 48.18
CA ILE A 13 -43.84 -12.98 47.96
C ILE A 13 -44.49 -12.65 49.31
N VAL A 14 -45.18 -11.51 49.41
CA VAL A 14 -45.80 -11.05 50.67
C VAL A 14 -47.23 -11.56 50.85
N GLY A 15 -47.99 -11.70 49.76
CA GLY A 15 -49.39 -12.15 49.75
C GLY A 15 -49.60 -13.46 48.99
N PRO A 16 -50.71 -14.20 49.22
CA PRO A 16 -50.99 -15.40 48.44
C PRO A 16 -51.19 -15.05 46.97
N LEU A 17 -50.54 -15.80 46.08
CA LEU A 17 -50.63 -15.62 44.64
C LEU A 17 -51.44 -16.76 44.03
N THR A 18 -52.55 -16.43 43.36
CA THR A 18 -53.35 -17.42 42.62
C THR A 18 -52.87 -17.52 41.17
N GLU A 19 -53.32 -18.55 40.44
CA GLU A 19 -52.96 -18.76 39.03
C GLU A 19 -53.43 -17.61 38.10
N THR A 20 -54.47 -16.87 38.51
CA THR A 20 -55.02 -15.74 37.75
C THR A 20 -54.52 -14.37 38.25
N ALA A 21 -53.70 -14.35 39.30
CA ALA A 21 -53.21 -13.09 39.87
C ALA A 21 -52.19 -12.45 38.93
N THR A 22 -52.41 -11.16 38.63
CA THR A 22 -51.57 -10.32 37.75
C THR A 22 -50.66 -9.38 38.52
N GLU A 23 -50.71 -9.42 39.85
CA GLU A 23 -49.94 -8.54 40.73
C GLU A 23 -49.27 -9.39 41.80
N VAL A 24 -47.97 -9.13 42.02
CA VAL A 24 -47.15 -9.79 43.03
C VAL A 24 -46.61 -8.70 43.95
N GLU A 25 -46.94 -8.79 45.24
CA GLU A 25 -46.32 -7.94 46.25
C GLU A 25 -45.00 -8.55 46.69
N LEU A 26 -43.92 -7.78 46.59
CA LEU A 26 -42.58 -8.21 46.93
C LEU A 26 -42.16 -7.66 48.30
N SER A 27 -41.45 -8.47 49.07
CA SER A 27 -40.91 -8.08 50.38
C SER A 27 -39.92 -6.91 50.28
N THR A 28 -39.18 -6.86 49.17
CA THR A 28 -38.08 -5.92 48.89
C THR A 28 -37.80 -5.85 47.38
N GLY A 29 -37.13 -4.80 46.92
CA GLY A 29 -36.51 -4.76 45.58
C GLY A 29 -37.44 -4.39 44.42
N ALA A 30 -38.69 -4.01 44.67
CA ALA A 30 -39.61 -3.54 43.64
C ALA A 30 -39.08 -2.26 42.93
N ASP A 31 -38.37 -1.40 43.65
CA ASP A 31 -37.69 -0.20 43.14
C ASP A 31 -36.58 -0.53 42.12
N VAL A 32 -35.87 -1.64 42.31
CA VAL A 32 -34.85 -2.13 41.36
C VAL A 32 -35.51 -2.56 40.05
N ILE A 33 -36.64 -3.28 40.13
CA ILE A 33 -37.43 -3.69 38.96
C ILE A 33 -37.95 -2.43 38.23
N ALA A 34 -38.47 -1.44 38.96
CA ALA A 34 -38.94 -0.18 38.40
C ALA A 34 -37.84 0.56 37.63
N THR A 35 -36.61 0.56 38.15
CA THR A 35 -35.45 1.19 37.50
C THR A 35 -35.10 0.49 36.17
N LEU A 36 -35.15 -0.83 36.13
CA LEU A 36 -34.90 -1.59 34.90
C LEU A 36 -35.97 -1.37 33.84
N LEU A 37 -37.24 -1.32 34.24
CA LEU A 37 -38.36 -1.03 33.33
C LEU A 37 -38.27 0.36 32.69
N GLY A 38 -37.50 1.29 33.27
CA GLY A 38 -37.18 2.57 32.61
C GLY A 38 -36.39 2.41 31.31
N ASN A 39 -35.73 1.28 31.09
CA ASN A 39 -34.87 1.00 29.93
C ASN A 39 -35.23 -0.29 29.17
N ALA A 40 -36.27 -1.00 29.60
CA ALA A 40 -36.67 -2.31 29.10
C ALA A 40 -38.19 -2.42 29.01
N ASP A 41 -38.69 -3.25 28.09
CA ASP A 41 -40.13 -3.45 27.90
C ASP A 41 -40.72 -4.34 29.01
N ALA A 42 -39.90 -5.26 29.54
CA ALA A 42 -40.24 -6.13 30.66
C ALA A 42 -38.97 -6.64 31.37
N VAL A 43 -39.13 -7.12 32.60
CA VAL A 43 -38.08 -7.79 33.38
C VAL A 43 -38.52 -9.22 33.67
N SER A 44 -37.70 -10.20 33.28
CA SER A 44 -37.97 -11.61 33.58
C SER A 44 -37.63 -11.94 35.02
N LEU A 45 -38.56 -12.59 35.71
CA LEU A 45 -38.43 -13.05 37.10
C LEU A 45 -38.81 -14.53 37.17
N THR A 46 -38.17 -15.27 38.06
CA THR A 46 -38.55 -16.64 38.42
C THR A 46 -39.16 -16.64 39.81
N LEU A 47 -40.44 -17.01 39.88
CA LEU A 47 -41.12 -17.33 41.14
C LEU A 47 -40.83 -18.80 41.47
N PHE A 48 -40.52 -19.12 42.72
CA PHE A 48 -40.23 -20.50 43.11
C PHE A 48 -40.64 -20.78 44.56
N ALA A 49 -40.96 -22.04 44.84
CA ALA A 49 -41.24 -22.52 46.19
C ALA A 49 -40.28 -23.65 46.56
N THR A 50 -39.77 -23.65 47.79
CA THR A 50 -38.86 -24.67 48.30
C THR A 50 -39.51 -25.55 49.38
N ASP A 51 -39.06 -26.79 49.48
CA ASP A 51 -39.38 -27.63 50.63
C ASP A 51 -38.56 -27.22 51.88
N SER A 52 -38.77 -27.93 53.00
CA SER A 52 -38.04 -27.69 54.26
C SER A 52 -36.55 -28.04 54.21
N GLN A 53 -36.08 -28.64 53.11
CA GLN A 53 -34.69 -28.98 52.85
C GLN A 53 -34.04 -27.99 51.87
N GLY A 54 -34.80 -27.01 51.36
CA GLY A 54 -34.34 -26.01 50.41
C GLY A 54 -34.40 -26.46 48.95
N ASN A 55 -35.00 -27.62 48.64
CA ASN A 55 -35.16 -28.07 47.26
C ASN A 55 -36.33 -27.36 46.60
N GLU A 56 -36.15 -26.90 45.36
CA GLU A 56 -37.20 -26.29 44.58
C GLU A 56 -38.28 -27.31 44.18
N THR A 57 -39.52 -27.03 44.56
CA THR A 57 -40.69 -27.89 44.30
C THR A 57 -41.60 -27.34 43.21
N LYS A 58 -41.52 -26.03 42.97
CA LYS A 58 -42.34 -25.29 42.01
C LYS A 58 -41.52 -24.15 41.43
N ARG A 59 -41.75 -23.85 40.16
CA ARG A 59 -41.19 -22.70 39.49
C ARG A 59 -42.13 -22.15 38.44
N GLU A 60 -42.09 -20.85 38.27
CA GLU A 60 -42.79 -20.14 37.20
C GLU A 60 -41.96 -18.97 36.71
N ILE A 61 -41.94 -18.76 35.40
CA ILE A 61 -41.33 -17.59 34.78
C ILE A 61 -42.43 -16.57 34.53
N VAL A 62 -42.20 -15.34 34.97
CA VAL A 62 -43.12 -14.22 34.81
C VAL A 62 -42.38 -13.01 34.26
N TYR A 63 -43.08 -12.18 33.48
CA TYR A 63 -42.55 -10.91 33.01
C TYR A 63 -43.17 -9.78 33.79
N ALA A 64 -42.36 -9.09 34.61
CA ALA A 64 -42.76 -7.86 35.26
C ALA A 64 -42.84 -6.74 34.22
N THR A 65 -43.95 -6.01 34.20
CA THR A 65 -44.24 -4.97 33.18
C THR A 65 -44.49 -3.59 33.80
N ALA A 66 -44.87 -3.54 35.08
CA ALA A 66 -45.02 -2.28 35.81
C ALA A 66 -44.76 -2.48 37.30
N VAL A 67 -44.40 -1.40 37.99
CA VAL A 67 -44.25 -1.38 39.45
C VAL A 67 -44.93 -0.14 40.01
N PHE A 68 -45.74 -0.32 41.05
CA PHE A 68 -46.32 0.77 41.84
C PHE A 68 -46.12 0.53 43.33
N GLY A 69 -45.15 1.22 43.92
CA GLY A 69 -44.73 0.96 45.30
C GLY A 69 -44.06 -0.41 45.43
N GLY A 70 -44.56 -1.27 46.32
CA GLY A 70 -44.10 -2.65 46.51
C GLY A 70 -44.80 -3.69 45.61
N LEU A 71 -45.77 -3.25 44.80
CA LEU A 71 -46.60 -4.12 43.97
C LEU A 71 -46.05 -4.15 42.54
N VAL A 72 -45.81 -5.36 42.03
CA VAL A 72 -45.28 -5.60 40.70
C VAL A 72 -46.37 -6.22 39.83
N THR A 73 -46.73 -5.55 38.74
CA THR A 73 -47.62 -6.11 37.72
C THR A 73 -46.82 -7.11 36.88
N VAL A 74 -47.35 -8.33 36.74
CA VAL A 74 -46.69 -9.42 36.04
C VAL A 74 -47.59 -10.07 34.99
N GLU A 75 -46.99 -10.42 33.87
CA GLU A 75 -47.53 -11.38 32.91
C GLU A 75 -47.08 -12.78 33.32
N ARG A 76 -48.04 -13.62 33.68
CA ARG A 76 -47.83 -14.98 34.19
C ARG A 76 -47.60 -15.97 33.05
N GLY A 77 -47.10 -17.15 33.39
CA GLY A 77 -47.12 -18.28 32.48
C GLY A 77 -46.15 -18.21 31.29
N GLN A 78 -44.98 -17.60 31.48
CA GLN A 78 -44.04 -17.34 30.39
C GLN A 78 -43.18 -18.57 30.06
N GLU A 79 -42.63 -18.59 28.85
CA GLU A 79 -41.68 -19.61 28.38
C GLU A 79 -42.19 -21.06 28.51
N GLY A 80 -43.50 -21.27 28.33
CA GLY A 80 -44.13 -22.59 28.37
C GLY A 80 -44.32 -23.18 29.77
N VAL A 81 -44.08 -22.40 30.82
CA VAL A 81 -44.37 -22.78 32.21
C VAL A 81 -45.75 -22.24 32.56
N ASN A 82 -46.68 -23.07 33.03
CA ASN A 82 -48.05 -22.61 33.34
C ASN A 82 -48.11 -21.80 34.65
N PRO A 83 -49.06 -20.86 34.79
CA PRO A 83 -49.29 -20.16 36.05
C PRO A 83 -49.56 -21.11 37.22
N GLN A 84 -48.95 -20.85 38.38
CA GLN A 84 -49.08 -21.66 39.59
C GLN A 84 -49.53 -20.83 40.80
N THR A 85 -49.95 -21.51 41.87
CA THR A 85 -50.22 -20.86 43.16
C THR A 85 -48.96 -20.80 44.02
N PHE A 86 -48.69 -19.64 44.60
CA PHE A 86 -47.59 -19.41 45.56
C PHE A 86 -48.12 -18.85 46.89
N ASN A 87 -47.43 -19.17 47.97
CA ASN A 87 -47.75 -18.75 49.32
C ASN A 87 -46.88 -17.56 49.74
N PRO A 88 -47.31 -16.78 50.75
CA PRO A 88 -46.42 -15.82 51.41
C PRO A 88 -45.13 -16.49 51.88
N GLY A 89 -43.99 -15.86 51.59
CA GLY A 89 -42.64 -16.37 51.90
C GLY A 89 -41.98 -17.18 50.78
N ASP A 90 -42.72 -17.58 49.74
CA ASP A 90 -42.14 -18.18 48.53
C ASP A 90 -41.20 -17.17 47.83
N GLY A 91 -40.19 -17.67 47.12
CA GLY A 91 -39.08 -16.89 46.61
C GLY A 91 -39.32 -16.27 45.23
N VAL A 92 -38.65 -15.14 45.00
CA VAL A 92 -38.58 -14.45 43.70
C VAL A 92 -37.13 -14.12 43.40
N GLU A 93 -36.61 -14.58 42.26
CA GLU A 93 -35.22 -14.35 41.85
C GLU A 93 -35.14 -13.97 40.36
N ALA A 94 -34.11 -13.21 40.00
CA ALA A 94 -33.74 -13.03 38.60
C ALA A 94 -32.81 -14.18 38.16
N ARG A 95 -33.26 -15.00 37.22
CA ARG A 95 -32.50 -16.14 36.70
C ARG A 95 -32.37 -16.07 35.18
N LEU A 96 -31.32 -16.68 34.64
CA LEU A 96 -31.20 -16.90 33.20
C LEU A 96 -32.27 -17.91 32.78
N THR A 97 -33.16 -17.50 31.87
CA THR A 97 -34.25 -18.34 31.36
C THR A 97 -33.89 -18.94 30.00
N ALA A 98 -34.69 -19.90 29.52
CA ALA A 98 -34.49 -20.50 28.21
C ALA A 98 -34.66 -19.47 27.09
N GLY A 99 -35.64 -18.57 27.23
CA GLY A 99 -35.86 -17.44 26.33
C GLY A 99 -34.68 -16.47 26.32
N MET A 100 -34.09 -16.17 27.49
CA MET A 100 -32.88 -15.34 27.57
C MET A 100 -31.66 -16.01 26.93
N LEU A 101 -31.51 -17.32 27.10
CA LEU A 101 -30.43 -18.07 26.46
C LEU A 101 -30.65 -18.19 24.94
N SER A 102 -31.89 -18.32 24.48
CA SER A 102 -32.27 -18.27 23.06
C SER A 102 -31.98 -16.90 22.46
N ALA A 103 -32.34 -15.82 23.15
CA ALA A 103 -32.02 -14.46 22.72
C ALA A 103 -30.51 -14.20 22.70
N LEU A 104 -29.74 -14.82 23.60
CA LEU A 104 -28.28 -14.78 23.55
C LEU A 104 -27.75 -15.56 22.35
N SER A 105 -28.28 -16.75 22.06
CA SER A 105 -27.93 -17.52 20.86
C SER A 105 -28.21 -16.73 19.57
N GLU A 106 -29.40 -16.12 19.46
CA GLU A 106 -29.78 -15.24 18.34
C GLU A 106 -28.91 -13.98 18.23
N ALA A 107 -28.32 -13.51 19.34
CA ALA A 107 -27.36 -12.41 19.35
C ALA A 107 -25.95 -12.81 18.83
N GLY A 108 -25.80 -14.01 18.27
CA GLY A 108 -24.56 -14.46 17.61
C GLY A 108 -23.69 -15.40 18.46
N PHE A 109 -24.26 -16.02 19.49
CA PHE A 109 -23.60 -17.06 20.29
C PHE A 109 -24.18 -18.45 20.02
N ASP A 110 -24.66 -18.68 18.79
CA ASP A 110 -25.06 -20.01 18.33
C ASP A 110 -23.81 -20.91 18.21
N ALA A 111 -23.90 -22.14 18.72
CA ALA A 111 -22.80 -23.11 18.66
C ALA A 111 -22.52 -23.57 17.21
N ASP A 112 -23.50 -23.43 16.32
CA ASP A 112 -23.37 -23.73 14.90
C ASP A 112 -23.06 -22.48 14.05
N ALA A 113 -23.08 -21.28 14.63
CA ALA A 113 -22.66 -20.07 13.94
C ALA A 113 -21.13 -20.09 13.75
N GLU A 114 -20.72 -20.10 12.50
CA GLU A 114 -19.30 -19.93 12.15
C GLU A 114 -18.86 -18.46 12.24
N GLN A 115 -19.75 -17.53 12.56
CA GLN A 115 -19.45 -16.11 12.67
C GLN A 115 -19.06 -15.67 14.08
N ILE A 116 -18.30 -14.58 14.18
CA ILE A 116 -18.03 -13.88 15.44
C ILE A 116 -18.54 -12.44 15.32
N VAL A 117 -19.46 -12.02 16.20
CA VAL A 117 -20.02 -10.66 16.20
C VAL A 117 -19.88 -10.04 17.58
N ILE A 118 -19.12 -8.95 17.70
CA ILE A 118 -18.90 -8.24 18.96
C ILE A 118 -18.99 -6.74 18.74
N GLY A 119 -20.03 -6.09 19.27
CA GLY A 119 -20.17 -4.62 19.24
C GLY A 119 -21.60 -4.17 18.98
N PHE A 120 -21.92 -2.93 19.39
CA PHE A 120 -23.25 -2.36 19.11
C PHE A 120 -23.46 -2.22 17.60
N ASN A 121 -24.53 -2.83 17.08
CA ASN A 121 -24.90 -2.82 15.67
C ASN A 121 -23.81 -3.40 14.73
N ALA A 122 -22.94 -4.28 15.25
CA ALA A 122 -22.02 -5.05 14.42
C ALA A 122 -22.81 -6.12 13.64
N THR A 123 -22.40 -6.42 12.41
CA THR A 123 -23.05 -7.41 11.54
C THR A 123 -22.00 -8.27 10.85
N ALA A 124 -22.18 -9.59 10.88
CA ALA A 124 -21.42 -10.53 10.05
C ALA A 124 -22.39 -11.41 9.25
N THR A 125 -22.46 -11.22 7.93
CA THR A 125 -23.36 -11.98 7.05
C THR A 125 -22.64 -13.05 6.23
N GLY A 126 -21.31 -12.95 6.08
CA GLY A 126 -20.50 -13.95 5.39
C GLY A 126 -20.35 -15.25 6.19
N SER A 127 -20.13 -16.37 5.50
CA SER A 127 -19.74 -17.65 6.13
C SER A 127 -18.38 -17.51 6.81
N ASN A 128 -18.19 -18.01 8.04
CA ASN A 128 -16.94 -17.84 8.80
C ASN A 128 -16.48 -16.38 9.01
N ALA A 129 -17.39 -15.41 8.93
CA ALA A 129 -17.05 -13.99 9.01
C ALA A 129 -16.88 -13.50 10.45
N THR A 130 -15.95 -12.58 10.68
CA THR A 130 -15.72 -11.94 11.98
C THR A 130 -15.99 -10.44 11.89
N ALA A 131 -16.84 -9.90 12.75
CA ALA A 131 -17.12 -8.46 12.88
C ALA A 131 -16.97 -8.01 14.34
N ILE A 132 -15.98 -7.16 14.63
CA ILE A 132 -15.69 -6.68 15.99
C ILE A 132 -15.57 -5.15 15.98
N GLY A 133 -16.51 -4.45 16.61
CA GLY A 133 -16.54 -2.99 16.73
C GLY A 133 -17.95 -2.41 16.57
N LYS A 134 -18.17 -1.18 17.04
CA LYS A 134 -19.46 -0.49 16.81
C LYS A 134 -19.69 -0.33 15.31
N ASN A 135 -20.85 -0.75 14.79
CA ASN A 135 -21.17 -0.71 13.35
C ASN A 135 -20.16 -1.46 12.44
N ALA A 136 -19.36 -2.38 12.96
CA ALA A 136 -18.46 -3.19 12.12
C ALA A 136 -19.28 -4.12 11.22
N THR A 137 -18.93 -4.24 9.94
CA THR A 137 -19.66 -5.04 8.96
C THR A 137 -18.72 -6.01 8.25
N SER A 138 -19.00 -7.31 8.32
CA SER A 138 -18.24 -8.36 7.63
C SER A 138 -19.17 -9.21 6.76
N ASP A 139 -19.25 -8.86 5.48
CA ASP A 139 -20.18 -9.48 4.52
C ASP A 139 -19.52 -10.56 3.65
N GLY A 140 -18.19 -10.49 3.51
CA GLY A 140 -17.44 -11.49 2.75
C GLY A 140 -17.33 -12.83 3.47
N GLY A 141 -17.38 -13.94 2.74
CA GLY A 141 -17.05 -15.25 3.31
C GLY A 141 -15.59 -15.29 3.77
N ARG A 142 -15.34 -15.78 4.99
CA ARG A 142 -14.04 -15.77 5.69
C ARG A 142 -13.45 -14.37 5.89
N ALA A 143 -14.27 -13.32 5.80
CA ALA A 143 -13.81 -11.95 5.97
C ALA A 143 -13.73 -11.54 7.44
N ALA A 144 -12.87 -10.57 7.74
CA ALA A 144 -12.68 -10.06 9.09
C ALA A 144 -12.71 -8.53 9.11
N ALA A 145 -13.70 -7.94 9.79
CA ALA A 145 -13.83 -6.51 10.04
C ALA A 145 -13.60 -6.18 11.53
N LEU A 146 -12.54 -5.46 11.85
CA LEU A 146 -12.13 -5.13 13.22
C LEU A 146 -11.95 -3.62 13.39
N GLY A 147 -12.91 -2.95 14.02
CA GLY A 147 -12.88 -1.51 14.31
C GLY A 147 -14.26 -0.84 14.24
N ASP A 148 -14.37 0.37 14.79
CA ASP A 148 -15.57 1.20 14.63
C ASP A 148 -15.83 1.51 13.15
N GLU A 149 -16.99 1.11 12.63
CA GLU A 149 -17.37 1.26 11.22
C GLU A 149 -16.41 0.57 10.22
N ALA A 150 -15.62 -0.42 10.66
CA ALA A 150 -14.80 -1.24 9.75
C ALA A 150 -15.69 -2.10 8.85
N THR A 151 -15.37 -2.21 7.55
CA THR A 151 -16.15 -2.96 6.56
C THR A 151 -15.27 -3.91 5.77
N ALA A 152 -15.55 -5.22 5.84
CA ALA A 152 -14.88 -6.26 5.06
C ALA A 152 -15.93 -6.98 4.19
N SER A 153 -16.08 -6.55 2.94
CA SER A 153 -17.12 -7.07 2.03
C SER A 153 -16.59 -8.04 0.98
N GLY A 154 -15.26 -8.06 0.73
CA GLY A 154 -14.65 -9.05 -0.15
C GLY A 154 -14.52 -10.43 0.52
N SER A 155 -14.62 -11.53 -0.25
CA SER A 155 -14.29 -12.87 0.27
C SER A 155 -12.83 -12.93 0.69
N ASP A 156 -12.53 -13.57 1.82
CA ASP A 156 -11.18 -13.67 2.39
C ASP A 156 -10.53 -12.29 2.67
N SER A 157 -11.33 -11.23 2.80
CA SER A 157 -10.84 -9.87 3.03
C SER A 157 -10.61 -9.57 4.51
N VAL A 158 -9.73 -8.61 4.80
CA VAL A 158 -9.38 -8.19 6.17
C VAL A 158 -9.41 -6.68 6.24
N ALA A 159 -10.31 -6.12 7.04
CA ALA A 159 -10.38 -4.69 7.35
C ALA A 159 -10.12 -4.46 8.84
N VAL A 160 -9.03 -3.75 9.19
CA VAL A 160 -8.63 -3.48 10.58
C VAL A 160 -8.41 -1.99 10.78
N GLY A 161 -9.23 -1.35 11.61
CA GLY A 161 -9.15 0.08 11.94
C GLY A 161 -10.50 0.79 11.80
N ARG A 162 -10.61 1.98 12.42
CA ARG A 162 -11.84 2.78 12.32
C ARG A 162 -12.09 3.18 10.86
N ARG A 163 -13.24 2.81 10.30
CA ARG A 163 -13.61 3.04 8.88
C ARG A 163 -12.65 2.40 7.86
N ALA A 164 -11.89 1.37 8.24
CA ALA A 164 -11.14 0.60 7.26
C ALA A 164 -12.12 -0.14 6.33
N SER A 165 -11.86 -0.18 5.03
CA SER A 165 -12.70 -0.83 4.02
C SER A 165 -11.89 -1.79 3.18
N ALA A 166 -12.20 -3.09 3.25
CA ALA A 166 -11.64 -4.11 2.37
C ALA A 166 -12.77 -4.69 1.50
N ALA A 167 -12.97 -4.07 0.33
CA ALA A 167 -14.05 -4.43 -0.59
C ALA A 167 -13.64 -5.45 -1.66
N GLY A 168 -12.34 -5.51 -1.98
CA GLY A 168 -11.81 -6.50 -2.93
C GLY A 168 -11.70 -7.90 -2.32
N ALA A 169 -11.91 -8.93 -3.15
CA ALA A 169 -11.65 -10.32 -2.75
C ALA A 169 -10.16 -10.49 -2.38
N ALA A 170 -9.88 -11.12 -1.25
CA ALA A 170 -8.54 -11.19 -0.64
C ALA A 170 -7.88 -9.82 -0.38
N GLY A 171 -8.68 -8.75 -0.32
CA GLY A 171 -8.22 -7.40 -0.02
C GLY A 171 -7.85 -7.23 1.46
N VAL A 172 -6.79 -6.49 1.74
CA VAL A 172 -6.31 -6.24 3.11
C VAL A 172 -6.21 -4.74 3.35
N ALA A 173 -7.08 -4.17 4.19
CA ALA A 173 -7.07 -2.77 4.62
C ALA A 173 -6.74 -2.68 6.11
N VAL A 174 -5.58 -2.11 6.48
CA VAL A 174 -5.13 -1.99 7.87
C VAL A 174 -4.74 -0.54 8.18
N GLY A 175 -5.56 0.13 8.97
CA GLY A 175 -5.38 1.52 9.38
C GLY A 175 -6.69 2.31 9.32
N PRO A 176 -6.81 3.41 10.08
CA PRO A 176 -8.03 4.21 10.06
C PRO A 176 -8.27 4.82 8.67
N ASN A 177 -9.49 4.66 8.16
CA ASN A 177 -9.90 5.06 6.81
C ASN A 177 -9.03 4.48 5.67
N SER A 178 -8.36 3.34 5.89
CA SER A 178 -7.69 2.62 4.79
C SER A 178 -8.71 1.98 3.83
N SER A 179 -8.38 1.87 2.55
CA SER A 179 -9.23 1.30 1.52
C SER A 179 -8.46 0.30 0.65
N ALA A 180 -8.95 -0.93 0.57
CA ALA A 180 -8.47 -1.99 -0.31
C ALA A 180 -9.64 -2.50 -1.16
N ALA A 181 -10.02 -1.71 -2.18
CA ALA A 181 -11.16 -2.02 -3.05
C ALA A 181 -10.84 -3.00 -4.20
N GLY A 182 -9.57 -3.10 -4.59
CA GLY A 182 -9.12 -4.02 -5.63
C GLY A 182 -8.98 -5.47 -5.18
N GLY A 183 -9.18 -6.42 -6.10
CA GLY A 183 -8.93 -7.84 -5.83
C GLY A 183 -7.46 -8.09 -5.49
N SER A 184 -7.20 -8.85 -4.42
CA SER A 184 -5.86 -9.12 -3.89
C SER A 184 -5.04 -7.87 -3.58
N SER A 185 -5.70 -6.74 -3.30
CA SER A 185 -5.02 -5.48 -2.99
C SER A 185 -4.67 -5.36 -1.51
N VAL A 186 -3.65 -4.56 -1.19
CA VAL A 186 -3.15 -4.38 0.18
C VAL A 186 -2.96 -2.90 0.48
N ALA A 187 -3.73 -2.35 1.42
CA ALA A 187 -3.61 -0.99 1.92
C ALA A 187 -3.26 -1.00 3.42
N VAL A 188 -2.08 -0.52 3.81
CA VAL A 188 -1.64 -0.47 5.21
C VAL A 188 -1.17 0.94 5.57
N GLY A 189 -1.93 1.63 6.42
CA GLY A 189 -1.67 3.00 6.86
C GLY A 189 -2.96 3.80 7.08
N SER A 190 -2.88 4.92 7.80
CA SER A 190 -4.00 5.86 7.86
C SER A 190 -4.24 6.44 6.47
N TYR A 191 -5.47 6.38 5.95
CA TYR A 191 -5.82 6.86 4.61
C TYR A 191 -5.05 6.19 3.45
N ALA A 192 -4.44 5.02 3.66
CA ALA A 192 -3.83 4.26 2.58
C ALA A 192 -4.91 3.76 1.61
N GLY A 193 -4.70 3.89 0.29
CA GLY A 193 -5.65 3.50 -0.75
C GLY A 193 -5.02 2.55 -1.78
N ALA A 194 -5.48 1.30 -1.80
CA ALA A 194 -5.15 0.29 -2.80
C ALA A 194 -6.43 -0.15 -3.52
N ASP A 195 -7.03 0.75 -4.29
CA ASP A 195 -8.38 0.58 -4.84
C ASP A 195 -8.42 -0.17 -6.19
N HIS A 196 -7.26 -0.65 -6.65
CA HIS A 196 -7.08 -1.36 -7.92
C HIS A 196 -6.56 -2.77 -7.71
N ASP A 197 -6.87 -3.67 -8.65
CA ASP A 197 -6.49 -5.09 -8.57
C ASP A 197 -4.98 -5.28 -8.46
N GLU A 198 -4.58 -6.20 -7.58
CA GLU A 198 -3.18 -6.55 -7.29
C GLU A 198 -2.31 -5.36 -6.84
N ALA A 199 -2.93 -4.24 -6.43
CA ALA A 199 -2.20 -3.04 -6.03
C ALA A 199 -1.81 -3.07 -4.55
N THR A 200 -0.69 -2.43 -4.21
CA THR A 200 -0.17 -2.37 -2.83
C THR A 200 0.13 -0.93 -2.42
N ALA A 201 -0.48 -0.43 -1.35
CA ALA A 201 -0.23 0.88 -0.75
C ALA A 201 0.19 0.73 0.73
N LEU A 202 1.43 1.07 1.07
CA LEU A 202 2.01 0.91 2.40
C LEU A 202 2.53 2.26 2.93
N GLY A 203 1.79 2.91 3.82
CA GLY A 203 2.13 4.21 4.39
C GLY A 203 0.90 5.06 4.65
N ALA A 204 1.02 6.06 5.52
CA ALA A 204 -0.07 7.04 5.68
C ALA A 204 -0.25 7.83 4.36
N ASP A 205 -1.47 7.92 3.87
CA ASP A 205 -1.82 8.56 2.60
C ASP A 205 -1.06 7.99 1.37
N ALA A 206 -0.54 6.76 1.47
CA ALA A 206 -0.01 6.05 0.30
C ALA A 206 -1.18 5.66 -0.62
N ALA A 207 -1.06 5.86 -1.92
CA ALA A 207 -2.15 5.61 -2.86
C ALA A 207 -1.67 4.94 -4.15
N THR A 208 -2.46 3.99 -4.64
CA THR A 208 -2.35 3.47 -6.01
C THR A 208 -3.57 3.89 -6.81
N TYR A 209 -3.35 4.32 -8.05
CA TYR A 209 -4.39 4.73 -9.00
C TYR A 209 -4.41 3.83 -10.26
N ALA A 210 -3.72 2.69 -10.20
CA ALA A 210 -3.65 1.73 -11.29
C ALA A 210 -3.47 0.28 -10.78
N PRO A 211 -3.88 -0.73 -11.57
CA PRO A 211 -3.62 -2.14 -11.25
C PRO A 211 -2.14 -2.50 -11.17
N LYS A 212 -1.82 -3.51 -10.35
CA LYS A 212 -0.46 -4.10 -10.23
C LYS A 212 0.63 -3.10 -9.85
N SER A 213 0.28 -1.93 -9.32
CA SER A 213 1.24 -0.93 -8.89
C SER A 213 1.50 -1.00 -7.39
N THR A 214 2.63 -0.47 -6.95
CA THR A 214 3.06 -0.53 -5.55
C THR A 214 3.55 0.84 -5.08
N ALA A 215 2.89 1.41 -4.07
CA ALA A 215 3.26 2.65 -3.40
C ALA A 215 3.70 2.36 -1.95
N VAL A 216 4.93 2.70 -1.56
CA VAL A 216 5.50 2.43 -0.22
C VAL A 216 6.12 3.68 0.38
N GLY A 217 5.43 4.32 1.31
CA GLY A 217 5.89 5.53 1.99
C GLY A 217 4.75 6.49 2.26
N VAL A 218 4.96 7.44 3.17
CA VAL A 218 3.96 8.47 3.44
C VAL A 218 3.81 9.36 2.19
N TYR A 219 2.58 9.53 1.70
CA TYR A 219 2.26 10.22 0.43
C TYR A 219 2.86 9.60 -0.84
N ALA A 220 3.34 8.36 -0.82
CA ALA A 220 3.79 7.69 -2.05
C ALA A 220 2.59 7.43 -2.97
N SER A 221 2.70 7.75 -4.25
CA SER A 221 1.62 7.60 -5.24
C SER A 221 2.08 6.94 -6.53
N THR A 222 1.25 6.05 -7.07
CA THR A 222 1.45 5.43 -8.38
C THR A 222 0.23 5.68 -9.27
N TYR A 223 0.42 6.22 -10.48
CA TYR A 223 -0.68 6.57 -11.40
C TYR A 223 -0.80 5.66 -12.62
N ALA A 224 0.11 4.70 -12.77
CA ALA A 224 0.15 3.82 -13.94
C ALA A 224 0.41 2.37 -13.59
N GLU A 225 0.02 1.47 -14.49
CA GLU A 225 0.11 0.03 -14.28
C GLU A 225 1.56 -0.44 -14.12
N GLN A 226 1.76 -1.46 -13.28
CA GLN A 226 3.07 -2.10 -13.06
C GLN A 226 4.17 -1.13 -12.60
N SER A 227 3.80 0.01 -12.02
CA SER A 227 4.74 1.00 -11.50
C SER A 227 5.04 0.77 -10.02
N PHE A 228 6.20 1.23 -9.58
CA PHE A 228 6.66 1.12 -8.19
C PHE A 228 7.16 2.48 -7.70
N ALA A 229 6.52 3.04 -6.68
CA ALA A 229 6.96 4.24 -5.99
C ALA A 229 7.26 3.92 -4.53
N ALA A 230 8.46 4.23 -4.05
CA ALA A 230 8.82 4.06 -2.65
C ALA A 230 9.62 5.24 -2.10
N GLY A 231 9.23 5.74 -0.93
CA GLY A 231 9.80 6.91 -0.28
C GLY A 231 8.74 7.97 0.02
N TYR A 232 9.10 8.94 0.87
CA TYR A 232 8.20 10.04 1.21
C TYR A 232 7.88 10.87 -0.02
N ASN A 233 6.58 11.02 -0.33
CA ASN A 233 6.09 11.85 -1.42
C ASN A 233 6.72 11.52 -2.78
N SER A 234 6.80 10.22 -3.10
CA SER A 234 7.32 9.70 -4.38
C SER A 234 6.18 9.45 -5.38
N TYR A 235 6.46 9.63 -6.67
CA TYR A 235 5.47 9.60 -7.74
C TYR A 235 5.94 8.82 -8.97
N THR A 236 5.04 8.04 -9.54
CA THR A 236 5.20 7.43 -10.87
C THR A 236 3.96 7.73 -11.71
N TYR A 237 4.14 8.27 -12.92
CA TYR A 237 3.03 8.65 -13.81
C TYR A 237 2.84 7.73 -15.00
N THR A 238 3.81 6.86 -15.28
CA THR A 238 3.88 6.07 -16.52
C THR A 238 4.07 4.58 -16.22
N ALA A 239 3.65 3.73 -17.17
CA ALA A 239 3.68 2.29 -16.98
C ALA A 239 5.12 1.76 -16.82
N GLY A 240 5.28 0.74 -15.96
CA GLY A 240 6.57 0.07 -15.75
C GLY A 240 7.67 0.95 -15.13
N SER A 241 7.32 2.11 -14.57
CA SER A 241 8.28 3.04 -13.98
C SER A 241 8.65 2.70 -12.53
N LEU A 242 9.83 3.15 -12.11
CA LEU A 242 10.37 2.94 -10.76
C LEU A 242 10.81 4.27 -10.14
N ALA A 243 10.15 4.74 -9.09
CA ALA A 243 10.58 5.86 -8.26
C ALA A 243 11.00 5.35 -6.87
N LEU A 244 12.25 5.59 -6.46
CA LEU A 244 12.77 5.17 -5.16
C LEU A 244 13.53 6.30 -4.47
N GLY A 245 12.89 6.99 -3.53
CA GLY A 245 13.49 8.05 -2.70
C GLY A 245 12.49 9.13 -2.28
N ILE A 246 12.97 10.12 -1.54
CA ILE A 246 12.13 11.24 -1.08
C ILE A 246 11.95 12.21 -2.26
N TYR A 247 10.70 12.54 -2.63
CA TYR A 247 10.42 13.37 -3.81
C TYR A 247 11.05 12.82 -5.09
N ALA A 248 11.05 11.49 -5.28
CA ALA A 248 11.42 10.88 -6.56
C ALA A 248 10.19 10.87 -7.48
N GLU A 249 10.35 11.33 -8.72
CA GLU A 249 9.30 11.47 -9.71
C GLU A 249 9.71 10.81 -11.04
N VAL A 250 8.81 10.02 -11.62
CA VAL A 250 8.99 9.44 -12.96
C VAL A 250 7.82 9.79 -13.86
N SER A 251 8.11 10.51 -14.94
CA SER A 251 7.16 10.88 -16.00
C SER A 251 7.54 10.32 -17.38
N GLY A 252 8.74 9.74 -17.55
CA GLY A 252 9.11 8.94 -18.73
C GLY A 252 8.60 7.50 -18.64
N GLU A 253 8.09 6.93 -19.73
CA GLU A 253 7.65 5.53 -19.80
C GLU A 253 8.80 4.57 -19.49
N ALA A 254 8.58 3.56 -18.64
CA ALA A 254 9.62 2.66 -18.16
C ALA A 254 10.87 3.36 -17.54
N GLY A 255 10.72 4.62 -17.09
CA GLY A 255 11.78 5.38 -16.46
C GLY A 255 12.11 4.89 -15.05
N ILE A 256 13.34 5.13 -14.61
CA ILE A 256 13.83 4.76 -13.29
C ILE A 256 14.45 5.99 -12.62
N ALA A 257 13.89 6.43 -11.49
CA ALA A 257 14.42 7.46 -10.61
C ALA A 257 14.81 6.85 -9.25
N ILE A 258 16.07 6.98 -8.86
CA ILE A 258 16.58 6.51 -7.56
C ILE A 258 17.31 7.64 -6.83
N GLY A 259 16.88 7.96 -5.62
CA GLY A 259 17.46 8.99 -4.77
C GLY A 259 16.47 10.10 -4.43
N ASN A 260 16.96 11.12 -3.70
CA ASN A 260 16.10 12.21 -3.25
C ASN A 260 16.05 13.34 -4.29
N PHE A 261 14.86 13.88 -4.54
CA PHE A 261 14.63 14.98 -5.49
C PHE A 261 15.14 14.62 -6.90
N VAL A 262 14.66 13.48 -7.42
CA VAL A 262 15.07 12.96 -8.74
C VAL A 262 13.87 12.91 -9.66
N ASP A 263 14.00 13.58 -10.80
CA ASP A 263 12.99 13.55 -11.84
C ASP A 263 13.52 12.74 -13.04
N CYS A 264 12.77 11.72 -13.47
CA CYS A 264 13.04 10.95 -14.68
C CYS A 264 11.94 11.20 -15.70
N THR A 265 12.24 12.03 -16.69
CA THR A 265 11.33 12.49 -17.74
C THR A 265 11.52 11.76 -19.08
N VAL A 266 12.64 11.04 -19.22
CA VAL A 266 13.02 10.36 -20.46
C VAL A 266 12.51 8.92 -20.45
N ASP A 267 11.83 8.52 -21.52
CA ASP A 267 11.38 7.13 -21.71
C ASP A 267 12.58 6.16 -21.70
N GLY A 268 12.49 5.11 -20.88
CA GLY A 268 13.57 4.15 -20.61
C GLY A 268 14.78 4.75 -19.89
N GLY A 269 14.68 6.00 -19.42
CA GLY A 269 15.76 6.71 -18.75
C GLY A 269 16.08 6.13 -17.37
N LEU A 270 17.34 6.21 -16.96
CA LEU A 270 17.79 5.93 -15.59
C LEU A 270 18.41 7.18 -14.98
N ARG A 271 17.83 7.66 -13.88
CA ARG A 271 18.28 8.79 -13.08
C ARG A 271 18.60 8.32 -11.67
N ILE A 272 19.81 8.62 -11.20
CA ILE A 272 20.24 8.30 -9.84
C ILE A 272 20.81 9.56 -9.18
N ALA A 273 20.17 10.09 -8.14
CA ALA A 273 20.77 11.13 -7.30
C ALA A 273 21.76 10.52 -6.33
N GLY A 274 22.94 11.12 -6.25
CA GLY A 274 23.89 10.85 -5.18
C GLY A 274 24.53 9.47 -5.26
N ILE A 275 25.22 9.18 -6.36
CA ILE A 275 26.26 8.14 -6.33
C ILE A 275 27.43 8.70 -5.52
N SER A 276 27.42 8.46 -4.20
CA SER A 276 28.50 8.93 -3.32
C SER A 276 29.76 8.10 -3.58
N TYR A 277 30.68 8.65 -4.38
CA TYR A 277 32.00 8.07 -4.64
C TYR A 277 33.13 8.64 -3.77
N LEU A 278 32.81 9.37 -2.71
CA LEU A 278 33.81 9.67 -1.70
C LEU A 278 33.83 8.48 -0.73
N PRO A 279 34.94 7.71 -0.59
CA PRO A 279 35.12 7.02 0.67
C PRO A 279 34.99 8.10 1.74
N ARG A 280 34.09 7.91 2.71
CA ARG A 280 33.96 8.76 3.90
C ARG A 280 35.34 9.29 4.24
N GLN A 281 35.59 10.58 4.02
CA GLN A 281 36.89 11.20 4.28
C GLN A 281 37.18 10.97 5.76
N LEU A 282 37.97 9.94 6.07
CA LEU A 282 38.66 9.88 7.34
C LEU A 282 39.49 11.16 7.33
N LYS A 283 39.20 12.07 8.26
CA LYS A 283 39.92 13.33 8.43
C LYS A 283 41.39 13.04 8.73
N PHE A 284 42.17 12.74 7.70
CA PHE A 284 43.61 12.88 7.72
C PHE A 284 43.90 14.21 7.05
N ASN A 285 44.50 15.10 7.82
CA ASN A 285 44.80 16.46 7.42
C ASN A 285 45.84 16.40 6.28
N TYR A 286 45.39 16.43 5.02
CA TYR A 286 46.27 16.32 3.85
C TYR A 286 47.08 17.61 3.61
N ASP A 287 46.64 18.72 4.20
CA ASP A 287 47.28 20.04 4.10
C ASP A 287 48.70 20.07 4.70
N SER A 288 49.06 19.10 5.54
CA SER A 288 50.42 18.99 6.09
C SER A 288 51.39 18.17 5.22
N MET A 289 50.96 17.63 4.07
CA MET A 289 51.76 16.72 3.24
C MET A 289 52.16 17.29 1.87
N GLY A 290 51.78 18.52 1.53
CA GLY A 290 52.33 19.24 0.36
C GLY A 290 51.90 18.70 -1.02
N PHE A 291 50.82 17.94 -1.12
CA PHE A 291 50.26 17.52 -2.41
C PHE A 291 49.28 18.58 -2.95
N ALA A 292 49.39 18.88 -4.26
CA ALA A 292 48.51 19.82 -4.95
C ALA A 292 47.03 19.44 -4.77
N PRO A 293 46.10 20.41 -4.71
CA PRO A 293 44.69 20.13 -4.50
C PRO A 293 44.19 19.26 -5.65
N LEU A 294 43.73 18.04 -5.34
CA LEU A 294 42.92 17.28 -6.29
C LEU A 294 41.68 18.13 -6.56
N ALA A 295 41.58 18.66 -7.77
CA ALA A 295 40.34 19.23 -8.28
C ALA A 295 39.25 18.19 -8.04
N ALA A 296 38.20 18.57 -7.31
CA ALA A 296 37.06 17.71 -7.08
C ALA A 296 36.40 17.42 -8.44
N GLN A 297 36.82 16.33 -9.09
CA GLN A 297 36.15 15.81 -10.27
C GLN A 297 34.76 15.38 -9.83
N ARG A 298 33.78 16.19 -10.20
CA ARG A 298 32.36 15.88 -10.04
C ARG A 298 32.07 14.69 -10.95
N ALA A 299 31.84 13.52 -10.35
CA ALA A 299 31.52 12.29 -11.07
C ALA A 299 30.07 12.35 -11.57
N SER A 300 29.85 12.95 -12.73
CA SER A 300 28.75 12.56 -13.62
C SER A 300 29.07 11.16 -14.18
N GLN A 301 28.06 10.31 -14.40
CA GLN A 301 28.29 8.99 -15.03
C GLN A 301 28.73 9.22 -16.48
N GLN A 302 29.93 8.75 -16.83
CA GLN A 302 30.43 8.86 -18.20
C GLN A 302 29.63 7.90 -19.08
N VAL A 303 28.96 8.45 -20.09
CA VAL A 303 28.24 7.68 -21.11
C VAL A 303 29.21 7.39 -22.25
N VAL A 304 29.08 6.19 -22.81
CA VAL A 304 29.82 5.75 -23.99
C VAL A 304 28.82 5.54 -25.12
N LEU A 305 28.95 6.32 -26.19
CA LEU A 305 28.10 6.22 -27.36
C LEU A 305 28.96 5.80 -28.55
N GLU A 306 28.46 4.87 -29.35
CA GLU A 306 29.15 4.40 -30.54
C GLU A 306 28.41 4.78 -31.81
N SER A 307 29.16 5.10 -32.87
CA SER A 307 28.61 5.23 -34.21
C SER A 307 28.30 3.85 -34.80
N GLY A 308 27.50 3.87 -35.89
CA GLY A 308 27.53 2.79 -36.87
C GLY A 308 28.94 2.55 -37.41
N VAL A 309 29.13 1.43 -38.11
CA VAL A 309 30.40 1.13 -38.79
C VAL A 309 30.57 2.08 -39.99
N ILE A 310 31.73 2.72 -40.09
CA ILE A 310 32.06 3.70 -41.13
C ILE A 310 33.15 3.10 -42.00
N ASP A 311 32.92 3.06 -43.31
CA ASP A 311 33.92 2.63 -44.29
C ASP A 311 34.80 3.82 -44.68
N VAL A 312 36.06 3.82 -44.24
CA VAL A 312 37.00 4.93 -44.49
C VAL A 312 37.68 4.82 -45.85
N THR A 313 37.31 3.85 -46.68
CA THR A 313 37.74 3.77 -48.10
C THR A 313 36.83 4.56 -49.04
N ASP A 314 35.69 5.06 -48.56
CA ASP A 314 34.75 5.88 -49.32
C ASP A 314 34.53 7.24 -48.65
N THR A 315 34.83 8.33 -49.36
CA THR A 315 34.59 9.72 -48.90
C THR A 315 33.09 10.03 -48.72
N GLY A 316 32.18 9.21 -49.27
CA GLY A 316 30.74 9.32 -49.07
C GLY A 316 30.23 8.70 -47.76
N SER A 317 31.06 7.91 -47.07
CA SER A 317 30.67 7.26 -45.82
C SER A 317 30.52 8.25 -44.67
N VAL A 318 29.41 8.11 -43.95
CA VAL A 318 29.14 8.91 -42.75
C VAL A 318 28.61 8.03 -41.63
N GLY A 319 28.97 8.38 -40.39
CA GLY A 319 28.43 7.76 -39.19
C GLY A 319 27.72 8.80 -38.34
N GLU A 320 26.57 8.44 -37.80
CA GLU A 320 25.82 9.30 -36.89
C GLU A 320 25.71 8.66 -35.52
N ILE A 321 25.74 9.51 -34.50
CA ILE A 321 25.39 9.17 -33.13
C ILE A 321 24.23 10.10 -32.76
N ALA A 322 23.01 9.55 -32.78
CA ALA A 322 21.82 10.26 -32.39
C ALA A 322 21.69 10.31 -30.86
N MET A 323 21.39 11.49 -30.32
CA MET A 323 21.03 11.63 -28.91
C MET A 323 19.51 11.51 -28.74
N PRO A 324 19.01 10.97 -27.62
CA PRO A 324 17.61 11.09 -27.26
C PRO A 324 17.15 12.56 -27.23
N ALA A 325 15.88 12.81 -27.54
CA ALA A 325 15.30 14.15 -27.46
C ALA A 325 15.46 14.75 -26.04
N ASN A 326 15.60 16.08 -25.95
CA ASN A 326 15.82 16.82 -24.69
C ASN A 326 17.09 16.43 -23.93
N THR A 327 18.10 15.88 -24.62
CA THR A 327 19.40 15.60 -24.03
C THR A 327 20.53 16.32 -24.76
N ILE A 328 21.61 16.59 -24.02
CA ILE A 328 22.83 17.21 -24.54
C ILE A 328 24.05 16.42 -24.08
N LEU A 329 24.97 16.12 -24.98
CA LEU A 329 26.22 15.42 -24.70
C LEU A 329 27.36 16.42 -24.52
N LEU A 330 28.08 16.34 -23.41
CA LEU A 330 29.34 17.03 -23.18
C LEU A 330 30.50 16.04 -23.43
N PRO A 331 31.17 16.07 -24.59
CA PRO A 331 32.23 15.11 -24.87
C PRO A 331 33.49 15.39 -24.04
N ASP A 332 34.12 14.33 -23.55
CA ASP A 332 35.41 14.35 -22.83
C ASP A 332 36.51 13.72 -23.69
N ALA A 333 36.18 12.65 -24.44
CA ALA A 333 37.11 12.00 -25.37
C ALA A 333 36.38 11.43 -26.59
N LEU A 334 37.07 11.44 -27.73
CA LEU A 334 36.66 10.80 -28.98
C LEU A 334 37.64 9.67 -29.26
N ASP A 335 37.16 8.44 -29.36
CA ASP A 335 37.98 7.28 -29.69
C ASP A 335 37.65 6.78 -31.10
N VAL A 336 38.67 6.57 -31.92
CA VAL A 336 38.55 5.89 -33.21
C VAL A 336 39.03 4.46 -33.03
N VAL A 337 38.19 3.49 -33.33
CA VAL A 337 38.48 2.07 -33.18
C VAL A 337 38.40 1.39 -34.54
N VAL A 338 39.49 0.72 -34.94
CA VAL A 338 39.55 -0.03 -36.19
C VAL A 338 38.77 -1.34 -36.03
N MET A 339 37.78 -1.55 -36.89
CA MET A 339 36.91 -2.74 -36.88
C MET A 339 37.33 -3.76 -37.95
N GLU A 340 37.82 -3.28 -39.08
CA GLU A 340 38.28 -4.09 -40.21
C GLU A 340 39.41 -3.35 -40.92
N SER A 341 40.45 -4.06 -41.35
CA SER A 341 41.59 -3.49 -42.07
C SER A 341 42.28 -4.55 -42.90
N ASP A 342 42.71 -4.19 -44.10
CA ASP A 342 43.55 -5.00 -45.00
C ASP A 342 45.03 -4.57 -45.01
N ASP A 343 45.42 -3.68 -44.08
CA ASP A 343 46.76 -3.08 -43.95
C ASP A 343 47.29 -2.34 -45.21
N ALA A 344 46.49 -2.23 -46.28
CA ALA A 344 46.76 -1.37 -47.43
C ALA A 344 46.37 0.09 -47.16
N GLY A 345 45.76 0.33 -46.00
CA GLY A 345 45.21 1.58 -45.49
C GLY A 345 46.20 2.74 -45.54
N GLY A 346 46.01 3.62 -46.53
CA GLY A 346 46.60 4.95 -46.55
C GLY A 346 46.28 5.75 -45.27
N ALA A 347 46.41 7.08 -45.32
CA ALA A 347 46.05 7.93 -44.18
C ALA A 347 44.64 8.51 -44.40
N PRO A 348 43.55 7.73 -44.25
CA PRO A 348 42.22 8.32 -44.36
C PRO A 348 42.07 9.36 -43.25
N GLU A 349 41.47 10.48 -43.62
CA GLU A 349 41.21 11.56 -42.69
C GLU A 349 39.73 11.59 -42.36
N ILE A 350 39.43 11.64 -41.07
CA ILE A 350 38.05 11.81 -40.60
C ILE A 350 37.91 13.14 -39.88
N GLN A 351 36.67 13.62 -39.82
CA GLN A 351 36.31 14.81 -39.07
C GLN A 351 34.99 14.56 -38.33
N ILE A 352 34.82 15.21 -37.17
CA ILE A 352 33.66 15.04 -36.29
C ILE A 352 33.04 16.40 -35.94
N GLY A 353 31.72 16.53 -36.09
CA GLY A 353 30.97 17.77 -35.89
C GLY A 353 29.46 17.56 -35.71
N PRO A 354 28.69 18.65 -35.48
CA PRO A 354 27.26 18.58 -35.21
C PRO A 354 26.35 18.56 -36.47
N ASP A 355 26.90 18.78 -37.67
CA ASP A 355 26.14 19.09 -38.90
C ASP A 355 26.60 18.31 -40.14
N ASP A 356 25.76 18.31 -41.19
CA ASP A 356 25.93 17.52 -42.42
C ASP A 356 26.87 18.14 -43.49
N VAL A 357 27.32 19.39 -43.32
CA VAL A 357 28.11 20.05 -44.39
C VAL A 357 29.58 20.35 -44.08
N THR A 358 30.02 20.46 -42.82
CA THR A 358 31.48 20.53 -42.49
C THR A 358 31.76 20.16 -41.03
N PRO A 359 31.78 18.86 -40.69
CA PRO A 359 31.94 18.40 -39.31
C PRO A 359 33.37 18.53 -38.80
N ALA A 360 33.89 19.74 -38.55
CA ALA A 360 35.23 19.96 -37.99
C ALA A 360 35.21 20.53 -36.55
N ALA A 361 34.04 20.67 -35.95
CA ALA A 361 33.88 21.39 -34.68
C ALA A 361 34.40 20.62 -33.46
N TYR A 362 34.34 19.28 -33.48
CA TYR A 362 34.76 18.44 -32.36
C TYR A 362 36.05 17.67 -32.66
N LEU A 363 36.29 17.29 -33.92
CA LEU A 363 37.58 16.81 -34.40
C LEU A 363 37.80 17.37 -35.81
N ALA A 364 38.87 18.15 -35.99
CA ALA A 364 39.27 18.60 -37.32
C ALA A 364 39.73 17.40 -38.17
N ALA A 365 39.85 17.59 -39.49
CA ALA A 365 40.38 16.56 -40.40
C ALA A 365 41.68 15.97 -39.85
N THR A 366 41.60 14.73 -39.35
CA THR A 366 42.67 14.06 -38.63
C THR A 366 42.88 12.67 -39.25
N PRO A 367 44.12 12.30 -39.58
CA PRO A 367 44.43 10.96 -40.07
C PRO A 367 44.11 9.88 -39.03
N VAL A 368 43.52 8.77 -39.48
CA VAL A 368 43.43 7.53 -38.69
C VAL A 368 44.76 6.78 -38.82
N ALA A 369 45.61 6.85 -37.79
CA ALA A 369 46.99 6.36 -37.85
C ALA A 369 47.15 4.89 -37.40
N LYS A 370 46.13 4.26 -36.83
CA LYS A 370 46.11 2.83 -36.49
C LYS A 370 45.48 2.03 -37.63
N THR A 371 46.19 1.01 -38.12
CA THR A 371 45.68 0.10 -39.14
C THR A 371 45.33 -1.28 -38.59
N ALA A 372 45.86 -1.68 -37.43
CA ALA A 372 45.57 -2.98 -36.84
C ALA A 372 44.12 -3.05 -36.35
N VAL A 373 43.42 -4.16 -36.64
CA VAL A 373 42.09 -4.43 -36.10
C VAL A 373 42.12 -4.41 -34.57
N GLY A 374 41.18 -3.68 -33.94
CA GLY A 374 41.16 -3.42 -32.50
C GLY A 374 42.13 -2.31 -32.05
N GLY A 375 42.89 -1.72 -32.97
CA GLY A 375 43.66 -0.51 -32.73
C GLY A 375 42.75 0.65 -32.35
N ARG A 376 43.14 1.38 -31.30
CA ARG A 376 42.39 2.52 -30.78
C ARG A 376 43.25 3.78 -30.80
N GLU A 377 42.63 4.87 -31.22
CA GLU A 377 43.19 6.22 -31.19
C GLU A 377 42.28 7.11 -30.36
N THR A 378 42.84 7.81 -29.37
CA THR A 378 42.08 8.72 -28.53
C THR A 378 42.42 10.15 -28.90
N HIS A 379 41.39 10.94 -29.17
CA HIS A 379 41.48 12.36 -29.49
C HIS A 379 40.74 13.18 -28.44
N THR A 380 41.30 14.35 -28.10
CA THR A 380 40.62 15.36 -27.28
C THR A 380 39.66 16.15 -28.17
N PRO A 381 38.38 16.31 -27.80
CA PRO A 381 37.45 17.18 -28.51
C PRO A 381 37.99 18.62 -28.58
N LEU A 382 37.83 19.27 -29.74
CA LEU A 382 38.22 20.68 -29.93
C LEU A 382 37.31 21.64 -29.16
N VAL A 383 36.05 21.25 -28.94
CA VAL A 383 35.04 21.99 -28.18
C VAL A 383 34.39 21.02 -27.19
N THR A 384 34.17 21.49 -25.97
CA THR A 384 33.53 20.72 -24.88
C THR A 384 32.09 21.17 -24.59
N ASP A 385 31.55 22.08 -25.41
CA ASP A 385 30.17 22.53 -25.33
C ASP A 385 29.20 21.40 -25.70
N GLY A 386 27.96 21.53 -25.23
CA GLY A 386 26.97 20.49 -25.37
C GLY A 386 26.47 20.28 -26.80
N ILE A 387 26.28 19.01 -27.18
CA ILE A 387 25.92 18.57 -28.53
C ILE A 387 24.61 17.78 -28.51
N THR A 388 23.74 18.02 -29.50
CA THR A 388 22.45 17.31 -29.67
C THR A 388 22.50 16.20 -30.73
N ALA A 389 23.51 16.20 -31.60
CA ALA A 389 23.79 15.13 -32.57
C ALA A 389 25.27 15.16 -32.96
N LEU A 390 25.87 14.00 -33.23
CA LEU A 390 27.25 13.91 -33.70
C LEU A 390 27.33 13.20 -35.04
N ARG A 391 28.02 13.80 -36.00
CA ARG A 391 28.30 13.23 -37.31
C ARG A 391 29.79 13.07 -37.52
N VAL A 392 30.17 11.91 -38.04
CA VAL A 392 31.53 11.56 -38.44
C VAL A 392 31.53 11.46 -39.97
N ALA A 393 32.45 12.17 -40.61
CA ALA A 393 32.60 12.13 -42.07
C ALA A 393 34.04 11.79 -42.47
N VAL A 394 34.17 11.05 -43.58
CA VAL A 394 35.45 10.74 -44.21
C VAL A 394 35.81 11.88 -45.16
N VAL A 395 36.90 12.60 -44.88
CA VAL A 395 37.40 13.73 -45.69
C VAL A 395 38.32 13.25 -46.79
N THR A 396 39.17 12.28 -46.45
CA THR A 396 40.13 11.66 -47.37
C THR A 396 39.94 10.16 -47.29
N ALA A 397 39.67 9.49 -48.41
CA ALA A 397 39.53 8.05 -48.45
C ALA A 397 40.88 7.34 -48.34
N GLY A 398 40.89 6.21 -47.64
CA GLY A 398 42.01 5.28 -47.59
C GLY A 398 42.21 4.57 -48.92
N THR A 399 43.44 4.12 -49.18
CA THR A 399 43.81 3.43 -50.43
C THR A 399 43.57 1.92 -50.41
N GLY A 400 43.07 1.38 -49.29
CA GLY A 400 42.76 -0.05 -49.14
C GLY A 400 41.41 -0.44 -49.72
N THR A 401 41.15 -1.75 -49.75
CA THR A 401 39.88 -2.39 -50.15
C THR A 401 38.98 -2.75 -48.98
N ALA A 402 39.52 -2.81 -47.77
CA ALA A 402 38.77 -2.99 -46.53
C ALA A 402 39.41 -2.17 -45.42
N TYR A 403 38.77 -1.07 -45.03
CA TYR A 403 39.17 -0.29 -43.86
C TYR A 403 37.94 0.34 -43.23
N LYS A 404 37.51 -0.19 -42.08
CA LYS A 404 36.31 0.25 -41.38
C LYS A 404 36.60 0.60 -39.93
N ILE A 405 35.97 1.67 -39.46
CA ILE A 405 36.12 2.16 -38.09
C ILE A 405 34.76 2.28 -37.39
N LYS A 406 34.81 2.39 -36.07
CA LYS A 406 33.75 3.00 -35.26
C LYS A 406 34.33 4.19 -34.51
N VAL A 407 33.51 5.23 -34.34
CA VAL A 407 33.82 6.31 -33.42
C VAL A 407 33.04 6.09 -32.13
N VAL A 408 33.77 6.14 -31.03
CA VAL A 408 33.23 5.99 -29.68
C VAL A 408 33.43 7.30 -28.94
N VAL A 409 32.34 7.91 -28.49
CA VAL A 409 32.38 9.15 -27.71
C VAL A 409 32.16 8.85 -26.26
N ARG A 410 33.09 9.32 -25.43
CA ARG A 410 33.00 9.29 -23.98
C ARG A 410 32.69 10.69 -23.48
N GLY A 411 31.64 10.85 -22.70
CA GLY A 411 31.22 12.16 -22.23
C GLY A 411 30.11 12.07 -21.20
N TYR A 412 29.45 13.18 -20.95
CA TYR A 412 28.36 13.28 -19.97
C TYR A 412 27.08 13.73 -20.67
N VAL A 413 25.99 13.00 -20.48
CA VAL A 413 24.68 13.40 -21.01
C VAL A 413 23.89 14.15 -19.94
N MET A 414 23.35 15.31 -20.28
CA MET A 414 22.48 16.12 -19.41
C MET A 414 21.11 16.31 -20.06
N GLU A 415 20.08 16.52 -19.24
CA GLU A 415 18.79 17.06 -19.74
C GLU A 415 18.94 18.55 -20.00
N VAL A 416 18.13 19.07 -20.94
CA VAL A 416 18.08 20.50 -21.27
C VAL A 416 16.70 21.06 -21.01
#